data_AF-A0A1V5KJT6-F1
#
_entry.id   AF-A0A1V5KJT6-F1
#
_cell.length_a   1.000
_cell.length_b   1.000
_cell.length_c   1.000
_cell.angle_alpha   90.00
_cell.angle_beta   90.00
_cell.angle_gamma   90.00
#
_symmetry.space_group_name_H-M   'P 1'
#
loop_
_entity.id
_entity.type
_entity.pdbx_description
1 polymer ?
#
loop_
_entity_poly.entity_id
_entity_poly.type
_entity_poly.pdbx_seq_one_letter_code
_entity_poly.pdbx_strand_id
1 'polypeptide(L)'
;MLETVLSLPPERRADIGRYCRERVLDEANYLLFALAFRWISALSLVRNPRSRRDVPDRIAVREGNGVRALKLTSSVSKLLPRLDFREPEVKCSVISDPWAFRAAGPYAFATLAVSPRYAPREADFIAELFQEYVQIEQN
;
A
#
# COMPACT_ATOMS: atom_id res chain seq x y z
N MET A 1 10.37 9.73 -6.86
CA MET A 1 9.38 9.72 -5.78
C MET A 1 9.74 8.71 -4.69
N LEU A 2 9.41 7.42 -4.80
CA LEU A 2 9.74 6.42 -3.77
C LEU A 2 11.24 6.38 -3.42
N GLU A 3 12.10 6.40 -4.45
CA GLU A 3 13.56 6.44 -4.30
C GLU A 3 14.03 7.58 -3.38
N THR A 4 13.44 8.76 -3.56
CA THR A 4 13.76 9.97 -2.81
C THR A 4 13.33 9.84 -1.35
N VAL A 5 12.13 9.29 -1.11
CA VAL A 5 11.60 9.07 0.24
C VAL A 5 12.46 8.05 1.00
N LEU A 6 12.78 6.92 0.37
CA LEU A 6 13.60 5.86 0.98
C LEU A 6 15.06 6.28 1.21
N SER A 7 15.54 7.32 0.51
CA SER A 7 16.87 7.90 0.74
C SER A 7 16.92 8.79 1.99
N LEU A 8 15.78 9.13 2.59
CA LEU A 8 15.70 9.86 3.85
C LEU A 8 15.67 8.89 5.04
N PRO A 9 16.24 9.29 6.19
CA PRO A 9 16.04 8.56 7.45
C PRO A 9 14.53 8.43 7.77
N PRO A 10 14.06 7.28 8.29
CA PRO A 10 12.65 7.00 8.54
C PRO A 10 11.90 8.12 9.29
N GLU A 11 12.52 8.68 10.32
CA GLU A 11 12.00 9.76 11.16
C GLU A 11 11.75 11.08 10.40
N ARG A 12 12.34 11.23 9.21
CA ARG A 12 12.17 12.42 8.35
C ARG A 12 11.23 12.19 7.16
N ARG A 13 10.69 10.97 7.00
CA ARG A 13 9.92 10.64 5.80
C ARG A 13 8.51 11.19 5.82
N ALA A 14 7.84 11.23 6.97
CA ALA A 14 6.41 11.53 7.09
C ALA A 14 6.03 13.02 6.96
N ASP A 15 6.62 13.74 6.00
CA ASP A 15 6.24 15.12 5.66
C ASP A 15 5.16 15.14 4.57
N ILE A 16 3.93 14.78 4.95
CA ILE A 16 2.79 14.71 4.02
C ILE A 16 2.59 16.04 3.29
N GLY A 17 2.65 17.15 4.03
CA GLY A 17 2.41 18.49 3.49
C GLY A 17 3.39 18.85 2.38
N ARG A 18 4.66 18.47 2.51
CA ARG A 18 5.65 18.61 1.45
C ARG A 18 5.27 17.81 0.20
N TYR A 19 4.94 16.53 0.33
CA TYR A 19 4.65 15.70 -0.84
C TYR A 19 3.37 16.10 -1.58
N CYS A 20 2.37 16.63 -0.85
CA CYS A 20 1.20 17.25 -1.46
C CYS A 20 1.59 18.52 -2.24
N ARG A 21 2.39 19.41 -1.66
CA ARG A 21 2.87 20.64 -2.35
C ARG A 21 3.71 20.32 -3.59
N GLU A 22 4.56 19.31 -3.51
CA GLU A 22 5.39 18.83 -4.62
C GLU A 22 4.58 18.00 -5.65
N ARG A 23 3.29 17.73 -5.39
CA ARG A 23 2.40 16.91 -6.24
C ARG A 23 2.96 15.52 -6.53
N VAL A 24 3.68 14.95 -5.57
CA VAL A 24 4.24 13.60 -5.66
C VAL A 24 3.45 12.59 -4.83
N LEU A 25 2.69 13.03 -3.83
CA LEU A 25 1.70 12.18 -3.16
C LEU A 25 0.34 12.36 -3.85
N ASP A 26 -0.24 11.25 -4.30
CA ASP A 26 -1.56 11.24 -4.92
C ASP A 26 -2.33 9.94 -4.68
N GLU A 27 -3.56 9.87 -5.19
CA GLU A 27 -4.46 8.73 -5.00
C GLU A 27 -3.96 7.42 -5.64
N ALA A 28 -2.94 7.46 -6.50
CA ALA A 28 -2.36 6.27 -7.11
C ALA A 28 -1.20 5.68 -6.28
N ASN A 29 -0.67 6.42 -5.30
CA ASN A 29 0.57 6.05 -4.63
C ASN A 29 0.56 6.18 -3.10
N TYR A 30 -0.56 6.60 -2.49
CA TYR A 30 -0.69 6.76 -1.04
C TYR A 30 -0.26 5.53 -0.24
N LEU A 31 -0.59 4.32 -0.71
CA LEU A 31 -0.21 3.06 -0.05
C LEU A 31 1.31 2.89 0.00
N LEU A 32 2.00 3.25 -1.08
CA LEU A 32 3.44 3.16 -1.17
C LEU A 32 4.14 4.15 -0.23
N PHE A 33 3.57 5.35 -0.05
CA PHE A 33 4.04 6.29 0.95
C PHE A 33 3.81 5.79 2.37
N ALA A 34 2.61 5.27 2.69
CA ALA A 34 2.32 4.72 4.02
C ALA A 34 3.29 3.57 4.39
N LEU A 35 3.63 2.72 3.41
CA LEU A 35 4.68 1.71 3.55
C LEU A 35 6.05 2.33 3.79
N ALA A 36 6.47 3.32 2.98
CA ALA A 36 7.77 4.00 3.12
C ALA A 36 7.92 4.78 4.44
N PHE A 37 6.80 5.28 4.98
CA PHE A 37 6.73 5.94 6.29
C PHE A 37 6.73 4.95 7.46
N ARG A 38 6.69 3.64 7.17
CA ARG A 38 6.59 2.56 8.16
C ARG A 38 5.32 2.62 9.01
N TRP A 39 4.23 3.19 8.48
CA TRP A 39 2.92 3.17 9.15
C TRP A 39 2.22 1.83 9.00
N ILE A 40 2.58 1.05 7.98
CA ILE A 40 2.01 -0.27 7.70
C ILE A 40 3.12 -1.31 7.80
N SER A 41 2.92 -2.30 8.67
CA SER A 41 3.85 -3.41 8.91
C SER A 41 3.46 -4.72 8.20
N ALA A 42 2.19 -4.82 7.76
CA ALA A 42 1.67 -5.99 7.06
C ALA A 42 0.53 -5.62 6.10
N LEU A 43 0.43 -6.37 5.00
CA LEU A 43 -0.62 -6.23 3.98
C LEU A 43 -1.21 -7.58 3.59
N SER A 44 -2.54 -7.61 3.47
CA SER A 44 -3.28 -8.66 2.77
C SER A 44 -3.91 -8.05 1.53
N LEU A 45 -3.29 -8.24 0.37
CA LEU A 45 -3.75 -7.68 -0.90
C LEU A 45 -4.73 -8.62 -1.57
N VAL A 46 -6.03 -8.36 -1.37
CA VAL A 46 -7.10 -9.05 -2.08
C VAL A 46 -7.31 -8.36 -3.42
N ARG A 47 -7.15 -9.08 -4.52
CA ARG A 47 -7.19 -8.49 -5.87
C ARG A 47 -7.99 -9.33 -6.86
N ASN A 48 -8.47 -8.68 -7.90
CA ASN A 48 -9.03 -9.37 -9.06
C ASN A 48 -7.90 -10.14 -9.78
N PRO A 49 -8.03 -11.47 -10.01
CA PRO A 49 -6.97 -12.25 -10.65
C PRO A 49 -6.67 -11.79 -12.08
N ARG A 50 -7.64 -11.12 -12.74
CA ARG A 50 -7.50 -10.55 -14.08
C ARG A 50 -6.81 -9.18 -14.09
N SER A 51 -6.58 -8.55 -12.93
CA SER A 51 -5.88 -7.27 -12.86
C SER A 51 -4.37 -7.43 -13.04
N ARG A 52 -3.72 -6.37 -13.50
CA ARG A 52 -2.25 -6.25 -13.48
C ARG A 52 -1.74 -6.42 -12.05
N ARG A 53 -0.51 -6.91 -11.91
CA ARG A 53 0.13 -7.06 -10.60
C ARG A 53 0.32 -5.69 -9.96
N ASP A 54 -0.29 -5.51 -8.79
CA ASP A 54 -0.22 -4.25 -8.02
C ASP A 54 1.14 -4.07 -7.33
N VAL A 55 1.82 -5.19 -7.02
CA VAL A 55 3.15 -5.19 -6.40
C VAL A 55 4.24 -5.27 -7.47
N PRO A 56 5.13 -4.26 -7.59
CA PRO A 56 6.27 -4.30 -8.49
C PRO A 56 7.29 -5.37 -8.08
N ASP A 57 7.81 -6.13 -9.05
CA ASP A 57 8.78 -7.21 -8.81
C ASP A 57 10.05 -6.74 -8.08
N ARG A 58 10.46 -5.49 -8.30
CA ARG A 58 11.66 -4.90 -7.66
C ARG A 58 11.60 -4.78 -6.13
N ILE A 59 10.39 -4.77 -5.55
CA ILE A 59 10.18 -4.72 -4.09
C ILE A 59 9.57 -6.02 -3.56
N ALA A 60 9.16 -6.94 -4.43
CA ALA A 60 8.52 -8.19 -4.02
C ALA A 60 9.58 -9.20 -3.54
N VAL A 61 9.39 -9.70 -2.33
CA VAL A 61 10.11 -10.88 -1.83
C VAL A 61 9.21 -12.09 -2.02
N ARG A 62 9.66 -13.04 -2.84
CA ARG A 62 8.85 -14.17 -3.29
C ARG A 62 9.15 -15.44 -2.51
N GLU A 63 8.12 -16.28 -2.40
CA GLU A 63 8.19 -17.65 -1.90
C GLU A 63 7.34 -18.55 -2.80
N GLY A 64 7.99 -19.48 -3.50
CA GLY A 64 7.37 -20.19 -4.62
C GLY A 64 6.81 -19.21 -5.67
N ASN A 65 5.54 -19.39 -6.03
CA ASN A 65 4.84 -18.52 -6.99
C ASN A 65 4.21 -17.28 -6.34
N GLY A 66 4.28 -17.15 -5.02
CA GLY A 66 3.65 -16.07 -4.25
C GLY A 66 4.58 -14.92 -3.88
N VAL A 67 3.99 -13.85 -3.36
CA VAL A 67 4.70 -12.79 -2.62
C VAL A 67 4.55 -13.10 -1.13
N ARG A 68 5.66 -13.14 -0.37
CA ARG A 68 5.66 -13.33 1.09
C ARG A 68 5.85 -12.02 1.86
N ALA A 69 6.57 -11.08 1.26
CA ALA A 69 6.91 -9.80 1.87
C ALA A 69 7.25 -8.76 0.81
N LEU A 70 7.29 -7.50 1.23
CA LEU A 70 7.84 -6.39 0.46
C LEU A 70 9.12 -5.92 1.13
N LYS A 71 10.17 -5.72 0.34
CA LYS A 71 11.40 -5.07 0.78
C LYS A 71 11.57 -3.76 0.02
N LEU A 72 11.28 -2.67 0.72
CA LEU A 72 11.47 -1.33 0.18
C LEU A 72 12.97 -1.02 0.18
N THR A 73 13.53 -0.78 -0.99
CA THR A 73 14.94 -0.44 -1.16
C THR A 73 15.07 0.63 -2.22
N SER A 74 15.99 1.57 -2.01
CA SER A 74 16.34 2.55 -3.03
C SER A 74 17.60 2.13 -3.76
N SER A 75 17.79 2.64 -4.96
CA SER A 75 19.02 2.47 -5.73
C SER A 75 20.23 3.01 -4.96
N VAL A 76 20.03 4.11 -4.22
CA VAL A 76 21.05 4.70 -3.35
C VAL A 76 21.39 3.78 -2.18
N SER A 77 20.41 3.14 -1.55
CA SER A 77 20.68 2.23 -0.43
C SER A 77 21.41 0.95 -0.84
N LYS A 78 21.20 0.49 -2.08
CA LYS A 78 21.97 -0.63 -2.66
C LYS A 78 23.45 -0.27 -2.87
N LEU A 79 23.74 0.97 -3.26
CA LEU A 79 25.12 1.45 -3.47
C LEU A 79 25.80 1.82 -2.14
N LEU A 80 25.04 2.37 -1.20
CA LEU A 80 25.52 2.83 0.10
C LEU A 80 24.69 2.16 1.20
N PRO A 81 25.10 0.98 1.72
CA PRO A 81 24.32 0.21 2.69
C PRO A 81 23.93 0.98 3.97
N ARG A 82 24.73 1.98 4.36
CA ARG A 82 24.42 2.88 5.48
C ARG A 82 23.14 3.71 5.28
N LEU A 83 22.70 3.89 4.04
CA LEU A 83 21.48 4.61 3.65
C LEU A 83 20.28 3.68 3.44
N ASP A 84 20.42 2.39 3.78
CA ASP A 84 19.28 1.46 3.80
C ASP A 84 18.45 1.57 5.09
N PHE A 85 18.98 2.25 6.11
CA PHE A 85 18.30 2.50 7.38
C PHE A 85 17.66 1.26 8.02
N ARG A 86 18.21 0.08 7.71
CA ARG A 86 17.66 -1.23 8.10
C ARG A 86 16.17 -1.33 7.79
N GLU A 87 15.80 -1.09 6.53
CA GLU A 87 14.40 -1.24 6.12
C GLU A 87 13.88 -2.65 6.46
N PRO A 88 12.80 -2.76 7.24
CA PRO A 88 12.22 -4.05 7.55
C PRO A 88 11.51 -4.63 6.32
N GLU A 89 11.43 -5.95 6.27
CA GLU A 89 10.47 -6.59 5.38
C GLU A 89 9.05 -6.35 5.90
N VAL A 90 8.18 -5.83 5.03
CA VAL A 90 6.75 -5.70 5.30
C VAL A 90 6.08 -7.01 4.91
N LYS A 91 5.40 -7.68 5.85
CA LYS A 91 4.70 -8.93 5.53
C LYS A 91 3.63 -8.65 4.47
N CYS A 92 3.55 -9.47 3.43
CA CYS A 92 2.62 -9.23 2.34
C CYS A 92 2.13 -10.55 1.78
N SER A 93 0.81 -10.75 1.78
CA SER A 93 0.16 -11.85 1.06
C SER A 93 -0.67 -11.28 -0.08
N VAL A 94 -0.71 -12.01 -1.20
CA VAL A 94 -1.56 -11.66 -2.35
C VAL A 94 -2.61 -12.75 -2.51
N ILE A 95 -3.87 -12.35 -2.37
CA ILE A 95 -5.03 -13.23 -2.39
C ILE A 95 -5.77 -12.96 -3.70
N SER A 96 -5.63 -13.90 -4.65
CA SER A 96 -6.22 -13.76 -5.99
C SER A 96 -7.62 -14.37 -6.10
N ASP A 97 -8.00 -15.22 -5.15
CA ASP A 97 -9.40 -15.64 -4.98
C ASP A 97 -10.03 -14.79 -3.86
N PRO A 98 -10.88 -13.80 -4.19
CA PRO A 98 -11.50 -12.95 -3.18
C PRO A 98 -12.37 -13.76 -2.20
N TRP A 99 -12.90 -14.91 -2.62
CA TRP A 99 -13.71 -15.79 -1.78
C TRP A 99 -12.89 -16.58 -0.77
N ALA A 100 -11.57 -16.63 -0.92
CA ALA A 100 -10.65 -17.25 0.04
C ALA A 100 -10.27 -16.30 1.19
N PHE A 101 -10.52 -14.99 1.05
CA PHE A 101 -10.17 -14.03 2.09
C PHE A 101 -11.08 -14.18 3.32
N ARG A 102 -10.45 -14.22 4.49
CA ARG A 102 -11.14 -14.17 5.79
C ARG A 102 -10.43 -13.14 6.66
N ALA A 103 -11.19 -12.18 7.17
CA ALA A 103 -10.68 -11.25 8.16
C ALA A 103 -10.37 -12.00 9.46
N ALA A 104 -9.30 -11.62 10.15
CA ALA A 104 -8.96 -12.21 11.45
C ALA A 104 -9.91 -11.75 12.57
N GLY A 105 -10.64 -10.66 12.34
CA GLY A 105 -11.61 -10.06 13.24
C GLY A 105 -12.15 -8.75 12.67
N PRO A 106 -12.94 -8.00 13.44
CA PRO A 106 -13.42 -6.67 13.06
C PRO A 106 -12.28 -5.68 12.79
N TYR A 107 -12.53 -4.74 11.87
CA TYR A 107 -11.58 -3.67 11.56
C TYR A 107 -11.86 -2.43 12.40
N ALA A 108 -10.80 -1.76 12.87
CA ALA A 108 -10.92 -0.49 13.57
C ALA A 108 -11.35 0.67 12.65
N PHE A 109 -11.06 0.57 11.36
CA PHE A 109 -11.47 1.54 10.35
C PHE A 109 -11.58 0.87 8.98
N ALA A 110 -12.40 1.46 8.12
CA ALA A 110 -12.52 1.08 6.72
C ALA A 110 -12.43 2.35 5.87
N THR A 111 -11.67 2.30 4.77
CA THR A 111 -11.50 3.45 3.87
C THR A 111 -11.78 3.03 2.43
N LEU A 112 -12.58 3.81 1.72
CA LEU A 112 -12.73 3.72 0.29
C LEU A 112 -12.07 4.95 -0.35
N ALA A 113 -11.16 4.71 -1.30
CA ALA A 113 -10.56 5.76 -2.11
C ALA A 113 -11.16 5.71 -3.52
N VAL A 114 -11.84 6.78 -3.92
CA VAL A 114 -12.27 6.97 -5.31
C VAL A 114 -11.18 7.76 -6.02
N SER A 115 -10.72 7.25 -7.16
CA SER A 115 -9.71 7.92 -7.97
C SER A 115 -10.33 8.47 -9.25
N PRO A 116 -10.67 9.77 -9.31
CA PRO A 116 -11.36 10.37 -10.46
C PRO A 116 -10.58 10.22 -11.78
N ARG A 117 -9.26 10.01 -11.71
CA ARG A 117 -8.41 9.77 -12.88
C ARG A 117 -8.51 8.35 -13.45
N TYR A 118 -9.03 7.38 -12.68
CA TYR A 118 -9.01 5.96 -13.05
C TYR A 118 -10.38 5.28 -12.93
N ALA A 119 -11.29 5.82 -12.12
CA ALA A 119 -12.65 5.31 -11.98
C ALA A 119 -13.61 6.22 -12.78
N PRO A 120 -14.45 5.65 -13.65
CA PRO A 120 -15.50 6.41 -14.32
C PRO A 120 -16.56 6.85 -13.31
N ARG A 121 -17.28 7.94 -13.59
CA ARG A 121 -18.34 8.45 -12.70
C ARG A 121 -19.44 7.41 -12.45
N GLU A 122 -19.68 6.56 -13.45
CA GLU A 122 -20.60 5.43 -13.37
C GLU A 122 -20.17 4.39 -12.32
N ALA A 123 -18.98 4.46 -11.75
CA ALA A 123 -18.53 3.60 -10.64
C ALA A 123 -18.81 4.22 -9.25
N ASP A 124 -19.32 5.46 -9.17
CA ASP A 124 -19.57 6.13 -7.89
C ASP A 124 -20.59 5.38 -7.02
N PHE A 125 -21.50 4.60 -7.61
CA PHE A 125 -22.44 3.73 -6.86
C PHE A 125 -21.71 2.70 -5.98
N ILE A 126 -20.45 2.36 -6.26
CA ILE A 126 -19.66 1.46 -5.43
C ILE A 126 -19.46 2.05 -4.03
N ALA A 127 -19.41 3.38 -3.91
CA ALA A 127 -19.31 4.03 -2.61
C ALA A 127 -20.57 3.83 -1.77
N GLU A 128 -21.75 3.88 -2.39
CA GLU A 128 -23.02 3.59 -1.73
C GLU A 128 -23.07 2.11 -1.31
N LEU A 129 -22.75 1.21 -2.23
CA LEU A 129 -22.69 -0.23 -1.94
C LEU A 129 -21.70 -0.52 -0.81
N PHE A 130 -20.52 0.08 -0.81
CA PHE A 130 -19.53 -0.12 0.24
C PHE A 130 -20.07 0.23 1.63
N GLN A 131 -20.85 1.32 1.74
CA GLN A 131 -21.46 1.72 3.00
C GLN A 131 -22.45 0.68 3.54
N GLU A 132 -23.22 0.03 2.66
CA GLU A 132 -24.18 -1.02 3.06
C GLU A 132 -23.49 -2.24 3.69
N TYR A 133 -22.23 -2.52 3.31
CA TYR A 133 -21.45 -3.65 3.82
C TYR A 133 -20.60 -3.31 5.05
N VAL A 134 -20.53 -2.03 5.46
CA VAL A 134 -19.77 -1.60 6.63
C VAL A 134 -20.71 -1.41 7.82
N GLN A 135 -20.61 -2.30 8.79
CA GLN A 135 -21.29 -2.16 10.08
C GLN A 135 -20.36 -1.46 11.06
N ILE A 136 -20.78 -0.29 11.57
CA ILE A 136 -20.07 0.45 12.60
C ILE A 136 -20.74 0.14 13.94
N GLU A 137 -20.05 -0.60 14.81
CA GLU A 137 -20.51 -0.78 16.19
C GLU A 137 -20.34 0.56 16.94
N GLN A 138 -21.44 1.08 17.48
CA GLN A 138 -21.41 2.23 18.38
C GLN A 138 -21.06 1.73 19.78
N ASN A 139 -19.91 2.13 20.30
CA ASN A 139 -19.52 1.93 21.70
C ASN A 139 -20.27 2.88 22.63
#